data_AF-A0AAU9QW79-F1
#
_entry.id   AF-A0AAU9QW79-F1
#
_cell.length_a   1.000
_cell.length_b   1.000
_cell.length_c   1.000
_cell.angle_alpha   90.00
_cell.angle_beta   90.00
_cell.angle_gamma   90.00
#
_symmetry.space_group_name_H-M   'P 1'
#
loop_
_entity.id
_entity.type
_entity.pdbx_description
1 polymer ?
#
loop_
_entity_poly.entity_id
_entity_poly.type
_entity_poly.pdbx_seq_one_letter_code
_entity_poly.pdbx_strand_id
1 'polypeptide(L)'
;MALSNIERFTEMNKFLPTIVICCSRDKTKNATRAIDLYTKGLSGQVRAHAKRCDVDDVLKVANVVILSAKHGFVHGGEVLEPYDREMTENTDVDSFVESISSTAGIFNSLNPNLPLMVFMTNNYLKVWDKMVDSNRILKSKLPNMTYVSRGHVGNLQLKSRLKKGLESLLEVNGEPTFFRSGVASSAELGYLDAGQAIGTSLAHCNMDKMKSLTSSIIDGSKTHKVFWDNGLITLLRKGKVIDTSWVFEQYKRLIAAAGTGGPNISIVIPDAPQCKHTALDLINKHTADIRWLAERCDVILPVHKYDDSVEFAKEAMQIIGHDYRIRLGVPCLENELDLLLPLDVIESLLQAKHNDKPLFASMHYFGLSDVSHKNKLHPRLLLAKMYLGQTDNSISLDACRTTALFGRGRKGDMLQKHIQDNEPKISRKLKINVYQAFLSPDDEDYQPELDGDTYNDLDTFDSNEVEQYMCNFWALLDDVEDAESIEAWFAIYGKLTENEGYDYVLNFDSDDIEGCIDVATRFVFTHSALRKIEQLWYDLFEAPRSPDVEYVRTEVRLTATEARRRAIFKLFQTHSGPLAA
;
A
#
# COMPACT_ATOMS: atom_id res chain seq x y z
N MET A 1 -35.66 1.65 -15.59
CA MET A 1 -35.71 1.89 -14.13
C MET A 1 -34.57 2.83 -13.79
N ALA A 2 -34.87 4.04 -13.32
CA ALA A 2 -33.85 4.99 -12.89
C ALA A 2 -33.36 4.55 -11.50
N LEU A 3 -32.08 4.20 -11.40
CA LEU A 3 -31.40 3.99 -10.11
C LEU A 3 -31.67 5.19 -9.19
N SER A 4 -31.88 4.94 -7.91
CA SER A 4 -31.96 6.01 -6.91
C SER A 4 -30.67 6.84 -6.92
N ASN A 5 -30.74 8.13 -6.53
CA ASN A 5 -29.56 9.01 -6.54
C ASN A 5 -28.40 8.45 -5.70
N ILE A 6 -28.71 7.69 -4.64
CA ILE A 6 -27.73 7.01 -3.78
C ILE A 6 -27.05 5.85 -4.53
N GLU A 7 -27.78 5.08 -5.33
CA GLU A 7 -27.23 3.96 -6.11
C GLU A 7 -26.30 4.43 -7.22
N ARG A 8 -26.68 5.48 -7.97
CA ARG A 8 -25.77 6.09 -8.97
C ARG A 8 -24.49 6.61 -8.34
N PHE A 9 -24.62 7.26 -7.19
CA PHE A 9 -23.48 7.77 -6.46
C PHE A 9 -22.57 6.63 -5.92
N THR A 10 -23.17 5.56 -5.43
CA THR A 10 -22.47 4.36 -4.95
C THR A 10 -21.59 3.74 -6.04
N GLU A 11 -22.06 3.73 -7.29
CA GLU A 11 -21.26 3.28 -8.44
C GLU A 11 -20.10 4.23 -8.76
N MET A 12 -20.32 5.55 -8.76
CA MET A 12 -19.26 6.52 -9.06
C MET A 12 -18.13 6.51 -8.02
N ASN A 13 -18.45 6.24 -6.75
CA ASN A 13 -17.48 6.10 -5.66
C ASN A 13 -16.47 4.97 -5.82
N LYS A 14 -16.73 4.03 -6.73
CA LYS A 14 -15.80 2.94 -7.04
C LYS A 14 -14.65 3.39 -7.93
N PHE A 15 -14.85 4.46 -8.72
CA PHE A 15 -13.96 4.80 -9.84
C PHE A 15 -13.31 6.18 -9.75
N LEU A 16 -13.91 7.13 -9.03
CA LEU A 16 -13.40 8.50 -8.92
C LEU A 16 -12.97 8.87 -7.49
N PRO A 17 -11.91 9.70 -7.34
CA PRO A 17 -11.55 10.31 -6.07
C PRO A 17 -12.69 11.18 -5.56
N THR A 18 -12.81 11.33 -4.24
CA THR A 18 -13.91 12.08 -3.62
C THR A 18 -13.42 13.36 -2.96
N ILE A 19 -14.08 14.47 -3.24
CA ILE A 19 -13.87 15.76 -2.59
C ILE A 19 -15.11 16.10 -1.79
N VAL A 20 -14.93 16.38 -0.49
CA VAL A 20 -16.01 16.83 0.38
C VAL A 20 -15.82 18.30 0.70
N ILE A 21 -16.82 19.13 0.39
CA ILE A 21 -16.85 20.56 0.73
C ILE A 21 -18.06 20.89 1.61
N CYS A 22 -18.02 22.01 2.34
CA CYS A 22 -19.20 22.51 3.04
C CYS A 22 -20.03 23.46 2.16
N CYS A 23 -21.34 23.53 2.40
CA CYS A 23 -22.19 24.52 1.74
C CYS A 23 -21.85 25.96 2.17
N SER A 24 -22.27 26.94 1.37
CA SER A 24 -22.14 28.38 1.69
C SER A 24 -23.50 29.07 1.87
N ARG A 25 -23.49 30.21 2.57
CA ARG A 25 -24.67 31.08 2.70
C ARG A 25 -25.25 31.50 1.35
N ASP A 26 -24.42 32.07 0.48
CA ASP A 26 -24.85 32.59 -0.82
C ASP A 26 -25.29 31.46 -1.76
N LYS A 27 -26.54 31.52 -2.25
CA LYS A 27 -27.13 30.54 -3.16
C LYS A 27 -27.83 31.20 -4.36
N THR A 28 -28.04 30.46 -5.44
CA THR A 28 -28.89 30.90 -6.56
C THR A 28 -30.36 31.01 -6.13
N LYS A 29 -31.17 31.75 -6.91
CA LYS A 29 -32.60 31.93 -6.64
C LYS A 29 -33.49 30.78 -7.15
N ASN A 30 -32.95 29.92 -8.01
CA ASN A 30 -33.67 28.84 -8.65
C ASN A 30 -33.05 27.50 -8.25
N ALA A 31 -33.88 26.45 -8.32
CA ALA A 31 -33.42 25.07 -8.20
C ALA A 31 -32.33 24.78 -9.24
N THR A 32 -31.23 24.20 -8.79
CA THR A 32 -30.10 23.83 -9.65
C THR A 32 -29.28 22.73 -8.98
N ARG A 33 -28.28 22.20 -9.68
CA ARG A 33 -27.37 21.19 -9.13
C ARG A 33 -26.68 21.72 -7.88
N ALA A 34 -26.43 20.87 -6.89
CA ALA A 34 -25.88 21.27 -5.60
C ALA A 34 -24.54 22.00 -5.76
N ILE A 35 -23.69 21.58 -6.69
CA ILE A 35 -22.42 22.24 -7.00
C ILE A 35 -22.59 23.66 -7.60
N ASP A 36 -23.70 23.90 -8.30
CA ASP A 36 -24.03 25.17 -8.94
C ASP A 36 -24.83 26.10 -8.01
N LEU A 37 -25.56 25.52 -7.05
CA LEU A 37 -26.41 26.24 -6.10
C LEU A 37 -25.60 27.26 -5.30
N TYR A 38 -24.45 26.87 -4.76
CA TYR A 38 -23.65 27.70 -3.87
C TYR A 38 -22.73 28.63 -4.65
N THR A 39 -23.01 29.93 -4.69
CA THR A 39 -22.38 30.86 -5.65
C THR A 39 -21.02 31.40 -5.19
N LYS A 40 -20.70 31.33 -3.90
CA LYS A 40 -19.43 31.81 -3.31
C LYS A 40 -18.72 30.72 -2.51
N GLY A 41 -17.74 31.09 -1.69
CA GLY A 41 -17.04 30.17 -0.79
C GLY A 41 -16.20 29.13 -1.53
N LEU A 42 -16.28 27.88 -1.07
CA LEU A 42 -15.54 26.75 -1.64
C LEU A 42 -16.12 26.28 -2.96
N SER A 43 -17.44 26.23 -3.11
CA SER A 43 -18.08 25.88 -4.38
C SER A 43 -17.72 26.88 -5.48
N GLY A 44 -17.63 28.17 -5.15
CA GLY A 44 -17.08 29.18 -6.07
C GLY A 44 -15.63 28.91 -6.47
N GLN A 45 -14.81 28.37 -5.56
CA GLN A 45 -13.42 27.99 -5.85
C GLN A 45 -13.35 26.78 -6.78
N VAL A 46 -14.20 25.76 -6.58
CA VAL A 46 -14.30 24.60 -7.48
C VAL A 46 -14.61 25.07 -8.91
N ARG A 47 -15.60 25.95 -9.06
CA ARG A 47 -15.96 26.53 -10.37
C ARG A 47 -14.85 27.37 -10.99
N ALA A 48 -14.19 28.20 -10.19
CA ALA A 48 -13.08 29.02 -10.69
C ALA A 48 -11.87 28.18 -11.12
N HIS A 49 -11.72 26.97 -10.57
CA HIS A 49 -10.59 26.09 -10.82
C HIS A 49 -10.80 25.10 -11.96
N ALA A 50 -12.05 24.82 -12.33
CA ALA A 50 -12.39 24.27 -13.65
C ALA A 50 -11.95 25.30 -14.71
N LYS A 51 -10.66 25.31 -15.08
CA LYS A 51 -10.08 26.31 -15.96
C LYS A 51 -10.80 26.25 -17.31
N ARG A 52 -11.63 27.27 -17.60
CA ARG A 52 -12.24 27.57 -18.91
C ARG A 52 -13.33 26.61 -19.41
N CYS A 53 -13.65 25.57 -18.68
CA CYS A 53 -14.65 24.58 -19.07
C CYS A 53 -15.57 24.32 -17.89
N ASP A 54 -16.80 23.96 -18.22
CA ASP A 54 -17.91 23.68 -17.32
C ASP A 54 -17.50 22.95 -16.02
N VAL A 55 -18.28 23.13 -14.96
CA VAL A 55 -18.17 22.37 -13.70
C VAL A 55 -18.15 20.87 -13.94
N ASP A 56 -18.74 20.43 -15.06
CA ASP A 56 -18.69 19.07 -15.56
C ASP A 56 -17.27 18.50 -15.69
N ASP A 57 -16.24 19.31 -15.94
CA ASP A 57 -14.87 18.81 -16.02
C ASP A 57 -14.32 18.36 -14.68
N VAL A 58 -14.71 19.02 -13.58
CA VAL A 58 -14.38 18.54 -12.23
C VAL A 58 -15.16 17.27 -11.91
N LEU A 59 -16.45 17.23 -12.28
CA LEU A 59 -17.31 16.05 -12.05
C LEU A 59 -16.91 14.82 -12.89
N LYS A 60 -16.16 15.01 -13.98
CA LYS A 60 -15.56 13.90 -14.76
C LYS A 60 -14.39 13.23 -14.05
N VAL A 61 -13.66 13.97 -13.21
CA VAL A 61 -12.43 13.47 -12.57
C VAL A 61 -12.56 13.27 -11.07
N ALA A 62 -13.64 13.77 -10.45
CA ALA A 62 -13.85 13.68 -9.02
C ALA A 62 -15.34 13.66 -8.64
N ASN A 63 -15.67 12.86 -7.62
CA ASN A 63 -16.96 12.92 -6.95
C ASN A 63 -16.96 14.11 -5.99
N VAL A 64 -17.81 15.10 -6.23
CA VAL A 64 -17.96 16.24 -5.32
C VAL A 64 -19.14 15.99 -4.41
N VAL A 65 -18.88 15.90 -3.10
CA VAL A 65 -19.89 15.76 -2.06
C VAL A 65 -19.94 17.06 -1.25
N ILE A 66 -21.14 17.53 -0.95
CA ILE A 66 -21.36 18.77 -0.20
C ILE A 66 -22.05 18.43 1.11
N LEU A 67 -21.46 18.84 2.24
CA LEU A 67 -22.16 18.82 3.52
C LEU A 67 -23.06 20.05 3.61
N SER A 68 -24.37 19.83 3.37
CA SER A 68 -25.45 20.80 3.49
C SER A 68 -25.96 20.89 4.93
N ALA A 69 -26.12 22.11 5.45
CA ALA A 69 -26.73 22.35 6.75
C ALA A 69 -28.25 22.01 6.82
N LYS A 70 -28.89 21.74 5.68
CA LYS A 70 -30.31 21.34 5.61
C LYS A 70 -30.48 19.88 5.16
N HIS A 71 -29.69 19.44 4.20
CA HIS A 71 -29.89 18.17 3.50
C HIS A 71 -28.87 17.09 3.87
N GLY A 72 -27.91 17.37 4.76
CA GLY A 72 -26.82 16.43 5.06
C GLY A 72 -25.82 16.33 3.91
N PHE A 73 -25.28 15.15 3.66
CA PHE A 73 -24.37 14.94 2.52
C PHE A 73 -25.17 14.80 1.22
N VAL A 74 -24.87 15.67 0.26
CA VAL A 74 -25.50 15.69 -1.06
C VAL A 74 -24.43 15.61 -2.14
N HIS A 75 -24.67 14.84 -3.21
CA HIS A 75 -23.79 14.83 -4.35
C HIS A 75 -23.90 16.14 -5.16
N GLY A 76 -22.79 16.59 -5.74
CA GLY A 76 -22.70 17.83 -6.50
C GLY A 76 -23.70 17.90 -7.67
N GLY A 77 -24.04 16.75 -8.27
CA GLY A 77 -25.01 16.65 -9.36
C GLY A 77 -26.48 16.67 -8.96
N GLU A 78 -26.82 16.57 -7.67
CA GLU A 78 -28.21 16.54 -7.20
C GLU A 78 -28.87 17.92 -7.30
N VAL A 79 -30.12 17.99 -7.77
CA VAL A 79 -30.86 19.26 -7.87
C VAL A 79 -31.46 19.60 -6.51
N LEU A 80 -31.18 20.82 -6.03
CA LEU A 80 -31.66 21.32 -4.75
C LEU A 80 -32.39 22.65 -4.93
N GLU A 81 -33.47 22.82 -4.17
CA GLU A 81 -34.13 24.11 -4.00
C GLU A 81 -33.28 25.05 -3.12
N PRO A 82 -33.31 26.38 -3.35
CA PRO A 82 -32.67 27.35 -2.48
C PRO A 82 -33.15 27.24 -1.03
N TYR A 83 -32.25 27.49 -0.08
CA TYR A 83 -32.56 27.46 1.35
C TYR A 83 -31.62 28.36 2.17
N ASP A 84 -32.11 28.89 3.29
CA ASP A 84 -31.38 29.88 4.10
C ASP A 84 -30.77 29.30 5.39
N ARG A 85 -30.22 28.07 5.30
CA ARG A 85 -29.56 27.40 6.43
C ARG A 85 -28.05 27.25 6.17
N GLU A 86 -27.27 27.51 7.21
CA GLU A 86 -25.81 27.31 7.27
C GLU A 86 -25.46 26.86 8.70
N MET A 87 -24.40 26.05 8.86
CA MET A 87 -23.89 25.74 10.19
C MET A 87 -23.21 26.95 10.81
N THR A 88 -23.64 27.28 12.02
CA THR A 88 -23.05 28.34 12.86
C THR A 88 -22.33 27.71 14.06
N GLU A 89 -21.65 28.53 14.85
CA GLU A 89 -21.01 28.08 16.09
C GLU A 89 -22.00 27.51 17.11
N ASN A 90 -23.27 27.92 17.03
CA ASN A 90 -24.36 27.47 17.91
C ASN A 90 -25.08 26.22 17.40
N THR A 91 -24.56 25.57 16.35
CA THR A 91 -25.16 24.33 15.84
C THR A 91 -25.01 23.22 16.87
N ASP A 92 -26.12 22.60 17.26
CA ASP A 92 -26.10 21.36 18.03
C ASP A 92 -25.51 20.24 17.15
N VAL A 93 -24.24 19.93 17.41
CA VAL A 93 -23.48 18.97 16.61
C VAL A 93 -24.05 17.56 16.74
N ASP A 94 -24.49 17.17 17.93
CA ASP A 94 -24.96 15.81 18.20
C ASP A 94 -26.29 15.56 17.50
N SER A 95 -27.27 16.45 17.69
CA SER A 95 -28.56 16.37 17.01
C SER A 95 -28.39 16.43 15.48
N PHE A 96 -27.46 17.24 14.99
CA PHE A 96 -27.21 17.31 13.55
C PHE A 96 -26.59 16.02 13.00
N VAL A 97 -25.60 15.43 13.69
CA VAL A 97 -24.97 14.15 13.28
C VAL A 97 -26.00 13.03 13.22
N GLU A 98 -26.92 12.95 14.18
CA GLU A 98 -28.04 12.01 14.16
C GLU A 98 -28.92 12.21 12.91
N SER A 99 -29.27 13.47 12.60
CA SER A 99 -30.13 13.82 11.47
C SER A 99 -29.53 13.49 10.10
N ILE A 100 -28.20 13.45 9.97
CA ILE A 100 -27.51 13.18 8.70
C ILE A 100 -27.01 11.74 8.56
N SER A 101 -27.25 10.89 9.57
CA SER A 101 -26.76 9.51 9.63
C SER A 101 -27.12 8.69 8.38
N SER A 102 -28.33 8.86 7.86
CA SER A 102 -28.79 8.22 6.62
C SER A 102 -28.00 8.67 5.39
N THR A 103 -27.67 9.96 5.29
CA THR A 103 -26.88 10.52 4.19
C THR A 103 -25.39 10.18 4.29
N ALA A 104 -24.87 9.93 5.50
CA ALA A 104 -23.49 9.53 5.71
C ALA A 104 -23.16 8.14 5.14
N GLY A 105 -24.18 7.31 4.84
CA GLY A 105 -24.03 6.02 4.16
C GLY A 105 -23.34 6.14 2.78
N ILE A 106 -23.36 7.35 2.22
CA ILE A 106 -22.61 7.75 1.02
C ILE A 106 -21.13 7.34 1.06
N PHE A 107 -20.51 7.31 2.25
CA PHE A 107 -19.10 6.98 2.40
C PHE A 107 -18.81 5.48 2.56
N ASN A 108 -19.84 4.64 2.72
CA ASN A 108 -19.67 3.20 2.86
C ASN A 108 -19.16 2.55 1.56
N SER A 109 -19.43 3.18 0.41
CA SER A 109 -19.07 2.72 -0.94
C SER A 109 -17.72 3.25 -1.45
N LEU A 110 -17.00 4.04 -0.65
CA LEU A 110 -15.70 4.59 -1.05
C LEU A 110 -14.71 3.47 -1.40
N ASN A 111 -14.05 3.61 -2.54
CA ASN A 111 -12.91 2.79 -2.90
C ASN A 111 -11.68 3.17 -2.04
N PRO A 112 -11.11 2.23 -1.25
CA PRO A 112 -9.98 2.52 -0.38
C PRO A 112 -8.67 2.83 -1.09
N ASN A 113 -8.60 2.61 -2.40
CA ASN A 113 -7.44 2.95 -3.22
C ASN A 113 -7.57 4.34 -3.85
N LEU A 114 -8.71 5.01 -3.72
CA LEU A 114 -8.93 6.36 -4.24
C LEU A 114 -8.88 7.38 -3.09
N PRO A 115 -8.31 8.57 -3.33
CA PRO A 115 -8.18 9.58 -2.29
C PRO A 115 -9.53 10.20 -1.93
N LEU A 116 -9.72 10.44 -0.63
CA LEU A 116 -10.77 11.29 -0.08
C LEU A 116 -10.15 12.59 0.42
N MET A 117 -10.64 13.74 -0.03
CA MET A 117 -10.15 15.05 0.41
C MET A 117 -11.29 15.89 1.00
N VAL A 118 -11.13 16.34 2.24
CA VAL A 118 -12.16 17.06 2.98
C VAL A 118 -11.72 18.51 3.23
N PHE A 119 -12.48 19.46 2.69
CA PHE A 119 -12.26 20.89 2.83
C PHE A 119 -13.51 21.56 3.39
N MET A 120 -13.49 21.88 4.68
CA MET A 120 -14.65 22.43 5.37
C MET A 120 -14.22 23.55 6.31
N THR A 121 -15.11 24.50 6.57
CA THR A 121 -14.87 25.48 7.65
C THR A 121 -14.94 24.81 9.02
N ASN A 122 -14.38 25.43 10.05
CA ASN A 122 -14.27 24.83 11.39
C ASN A 122 -15.61 24.35 11.97
N ASN A 123 -16.74 25.02 11.69
CA ASN A 123 -18.06 24.58 12.17
C ASN A 123 -18.50 23.25 11.54
N TYR A 124 -18.26 23.09 10.23
CA TYR A 124 -18.57 21.84 9.53
C TYR A 124 -17.55 20.74 9.87
N LEU A 125 -16.28 21.09 10.12
CA LEU A 125 -15.28 20.12 10.58
C LEU A 125 -15.64 19.50 11.93
N LYS A 126 -16.21 20.26 12.87
CA LYS A 126 -16.71 19.69 14.14
C LYS A 126 -17.75 18.59 13.92
N VAL A 127 -18.67 18.82 12.99
CA VAL A 127 -19.68 17.81 12.59
C VAL A 127 -19.03 16.62 11.91
N TRP A 128 -18.10 16.86 10.98
CA TRP A 128 -17.34 15.80 10.31
C TRP A 128 -16.61 14.91 11.31
N ASP A 129 -15.84 15.51 12.22
CA ASP A 129 -15.04 14.79 13.21
C ASP A 129 -15.95 13.98 14.13
N LYS A 130 -17.06 14.56 14.64
CA LYS A 130 -18.04 13.84 15.47
C LYS A 130 -18.69 12.67 14.72
N MET A 131 -19.05 12.85 13.45
CA MET A 131 -19.64 11.80 12.62
C MET A 131 -18.65 10.64 12.43
N VAL A 132 -17.39 10.94 12.09
CA VAL A 132 -16.34 9.93 11.92
C VAL A 132 -16.10 9.18 13.22
N ASP A 133 -16.06 9.87 14.36
CA ASP A 133 -15.87 9.24 15.67
C ASP A 133 -17.04 8.36 16.10
N SER A 134 -18.27 8.75 15.74
CA SER A 134 -19.49 8.03 16.10
C SER A 134 -19.81 6.85 15.17
N ASN A 135 -19.19 6.79 13.98
CA ASN A 135 -19.41 5.72 13.01
C ASN A 135 -18.19 4.79 12.89
N ARG A 136 -18.31 3.57 13.42
CA ARG A 136 -17.22 2.57 13.45
C ARG A 136 -16.66 2.23 12.06
N ILE A 137 -17.50 2.21 11.03
CA ILE A 137 -17.08 1.91 9.65
C ILE A 137 -16.25 3.05 9.09
N LEU A 138 -16.69 4.29 9.28
CA LEU A 138 -15.93 5.47 8.82
C LEU A 138 -14.61 5.61 9.59
N LYS A 139 -14.64 5.38 10.90
CA LYS A 139 -13.44 5.40 11.75
C LYS A 139 -12.37 4.41 11.30
N SER A 140 -12.75 3.23 10.79
CA SER A 140 -11.81 2.21 10.31
C SER A 140 -11.36 2.44 8.86
N LYS A 141 -12.24 2.91 7.98
CA LYS A 141 -11.94 3.12 6.55
C LYS A 141 -11.16 4.40 6.29
N LEU A 142 -11.61 5.53 6.82
CA LEU A 142 -11.15 6.87 6.44
C LEU A 142 -9.66 7.14 6.72
N PRO A 143 -9.04 6.67 7.81
CA PRO A 143 -7.61 6.94 8.07
C PRO A 143 -6.68 6.47 6.94
N ASN A 144 -7.11 5.50 6.12
CA ASN A 144 -6.30 4.91 5.05
C ASN A 144 -6.33 5.69 3.73
N MET A 145 -7.19 6.70 3.58
CA MET A 145 -7.43 7.34 2.28
C MET A 145 -7.67 8.85 2.36
N THR A 146 -7.71 9.42 3.57
CA THR A 146 -8.29 10.77 3.77
C THR A 146 -7.22 11.82 4.05
N TYR A 147 -7.27 12.91 3.28
CA TYR A 147 -6.75 14.21 3.68
C TYR A 147 -7.90 15.07 4.23
N VAL A 148 -7.72 15.69 5.40
CA VAL A 148 -8.68 16.64 5.98
C VAL A 148 -7.97 17.95 6.26
N SER A 149 -8.47 19.05 5.69
CA SER A 149 -7.90 20.39 5.88
C SER A 149 -8.20 20.95 7.27
N ARG A 150 -7.47 20.48 8.29
CA ARG A 150 -7.56 20.96 9.68
C ARG A 150 -6.65 22.15 9.96
N GLY A 151 -6.94 22.89 11.03
CA GLY A 151 -6.09 23.98 11.50
C GLY A 151 -5.93 25.16 10.53
N HIS A 152 -6.86 25.36 9.61
CA HIS A 152 -6.81 26.50 8.71
C HIS A 152 -7.27 27.79 9.41
N VAL A 153 -6.56 28.89 9.18
CA VAL A 153 -6.91 30.22 9.68
C VAL A 153 -7.64 30.97 8.58
N GLY A 154 -8.98 31.00 8.70
CA GLY A 154 -9.86 31.71 7.78
C GLY A 154 -10.01 31.05 6.40
N ASN A 155 -10.85 31.67 5.57
CA ASN A 155 -11.30 31.07 4.31
C ASN A 155 -10.24 31.10 3.19
N LEU A 156 -9.24 31.98 3.27
CA LEU A 156 -8.21 32.10 2.23
C LEU A 156 -7.30 30.86 2.20
N GLN A 157 -6.85 30.40 3.36
CA GLN A 157 -6.01 29.20 3.46
C GLN A 157 -6.79 27.96 3.01
N LEU A 158 -8.04 27.83 3.44
CA LEU A 158 -8.91 26.72 3.04
C LEU A 158 -9.12 26.68 1.52
N LYS A 159 -9.40 27.83 0.89
CA LYS A 159 -9.49 27.93 -0.58
C LYS A 159 -8.18 27.58 -1.27
N SER A 160 -7.04 28.01 -0.73
CA SER A 160 -5.73 27.65 -1.27
C SER A 160 -5.46 26.16 -1.19
N ARG A 161 -5.86 25.48 -0.11
CA ARG A 161 -5.72 24.03 0.05
C ARG A 161 -6.64 23.26 -0.89
N LEU A 162 -7.90 23.69 -1.02
CA LEU A 162 -8.84 23.11 -1.98
C LEU A 162 -8.33 23.24 -3.42
N LYS A 163 -7.79 24.42 -3.78
CA LYS A 163 -7.15 24.62 -5.08
C LYS A 163 -6.06 23.58 -5.34
N LYS A 164 -5.13 23.40 -4.40
CA LYS A 164 -4.05 22.40 -4.50
C LYS A 164 -4.57 20.97 -4.63
N GLY A 165 -5.60 20.63 -3.85
CA GLY A 165 -6.28 19.34 -3.96
C GLY A 165 -6.85 19.09 -5.36
N LEU A 166 -7.54 20.07 -5.93
CA LEU A 166 -8.09 20.00 -7.28
C LEU A 166 -6.98 19.90 -8.34
N GLU A 167 -5.93 20.72 -8.25
CA GLU A 167 -4.76 20.65 -9.16
C GLU A 167 -4.15 19.25 -9.16
N SER A 168 -4.00 18.65 -7.98
CA SER A 168 -3.43 17.30 -7.85
C SER A 168 -4.29 16.17 -8.42
N LEU A 169 -5.58 16.39 -8.65
CA LEU A 169 -6.45 15.41 -9.32
C LEU A 169 -6.50 15.59 -10.84
N LEU A 170 -6.33 16.82 -11.30
CA LEU A 170 -6.45 17.19 -12.72
C LEU A 170 -5.13 17.04 -13.48
N GLU A 171 -4.00 17.16 -12.79
CA GLU A 171 -2.68 17.12 -13.40
C GLU A 171 -2.04 15.73 -13.31
N VAL A 172 -1.26 15.37 -14.34
CA VAL A 172 -0.46 14.15 -14.31
C VAL A 172 0.65 14.37 -13.28
N ASN A 173 0.49 13.74 -12.12
CA ASN A 173 1.50 13.81 -11.08
C ASN A 173 2.69 12.92 -11.44
N GLY A 174 3.91 13.41 -11.17
CA GLY A 174 5.10 12.58 -11.24
C GLY A 174 5.03 11.42 -10.25
N GLU A 175 5.50 10.24 -10.67
CA GLU A 175 5.57 9.09 -9.78
C GLU A 175 6.64 9.28 -8.69
N PRO A 176 6.35 8.92 -7.42
CA PRO A 176 7.36 8.98 -6.37
C PRO A 176 8.53 8.04 -6.64
N THR A 177 9.74 8.47 -6.31
CA THR A 177 10.91 7.58 -6.34
C THR A 177 10.94 6.71 -5.08
N PHE A 178 10.85 5.39 -5.24
CA PHE A 178 11.03 4.43 -4.16
C PHE A 178 12.46 3.88 -4.16
N PHE A 179 13.24 4.27 -3.16
CA PHE A 179 14.58 3.69 -2.96
C PHE A 179 14.47 2.32 -2.29
N ARG A 180 15.11 1.30 -2.88
CA ARG A 180 15.35 0.01 -2.23
C ARG A 180 16.49 0.15 -1.23
N SER A 181 16.15 0.55 0.00
CA SER A 181 17.09 0.89 1.06
C SER A 181 17.77 -0.32 1.68
N GLY A 182 19.05 -0.17 2.04
CA GLY A 182 19.80 -1.17 2.81
C GLY A 182 20.79 -2.00 2.02
N VAL A 183 21.08 -1.62 0.77
CA VAL A 183 22.12 -2.27 -0.06
C VAL A 183 23.45 -2.25 0.69
N ALA A 184 23.91 -3.42 1.09
CA ALA A 184 25.12 -3.64 1.88
C ALA A 184 26.02 -4.75 1.31
N SER A 185 25.60 -5.39 0.21
CA SER A 185 26.31 -6.47 -0.47
C SER A 185 26.15 -6.39 -1.99
N SER A 186 27.07 -7.01 -2.73
CA SER A 186 27.01 -7.03 -4.21
C SER A 186 25.80 -7.78 -4.76
N ALA A 187 25.23 -8.73 -4.01
CA ALA A 187 24.03 -9.46 -4.43
C ALA A 187 22.81 -8.53 -4.57
N GLU A 188 22.77 -7.44 -3.80
CA GLU A 188 21.67 -6.46 -3.82
C GLU A 188 21.80 -5.46 -4.98
N LEU A 189 22.89 -5.51 -5.76
CA LEU A 189 23.03 -4.71 -6.99
C LEU A 189 22.05 -5.17 -8.09
N GLY A 190 21.43 -6.35 -7.96
CA GLY A 190 20.35 -6.76 -8.86
C GLY A 190 19.18 -5.76 -8.93
N TYR A 191 18.98 -4.92 -7.91
CA TYR A 191 18.01 -3.81 -8.01
C TYR A 191 18.40 -2.78 -9.05
N LEU A 192 19.69 -2.44 -9.16
CA LEU A 192 20.18 -1.54 -10.21
C LEU A 192 20.00 -2.18 -11.59
N ASP A 193 20.33 -3.47 -11.73
CA ASP A 193 20.17 -4.19 -13.00
C ASP A 193 18.70 -4.27 -13.43
N ALA A 194 17.78 -4.31 -12.46
CA ALA A 194 16.33 -4.25 -12.68
C ALA A 194 15.79 -2.82 -12.90
N GLY A 195 16.65 -1.81 -13.03
CA GLY A 195 16.24 -0.41 -13.27
C GLY A 195 15.71 0.33 -12.05
N GLN A 196 15.86 -0.23 -10.84
CA GLN A 196 15.30 0.36 -9.62
C GLN A 196 16.27 1.35 -8.96
N ALA A 197 15.70 2.36 -8.30
CA ALA A 197 16.47 3.25 -7.44
C ALA A 197 16.91 2.51 -6.17
N ILE A 198 18.15 2.71 -5.75
CA ILE A 198 18.72 2.01 -4.59
C ILE A 198 19.07 2.97 -3.46
N GLY A 199 18.99 2.49 -2.22
CA GLY A 199 19.42 3.21 -1.04
C GLY A 199 20.48 2.44 -0.27
N THR A 200 21.52 3.13 0.17
CA THR A 200 22.55 2.60 1.07
C THR A 200 22.87 3.59 2.19
N SER A 201 23.82 3.26 3.04
CA SER A 201 24.26 4.10 4.15
C SER A 201 25.78 4.07 4.29
N LEU A 202 26.36 5.20 4.69
CA LEU A 202 27.78 5.31 5.06
C LEU A 202 28.22 4.32 6.16
N ALA A 203 27.27 3.85 6.98
CA ALA A 203 27.53 2.80 7.97
C ALA A 203 27.83 1.42 7.34
N HIS A 204 27.29 1.17 6.14
CA HIS A 204 27.43 -0.08 5.41
C HIS A 204 28.57 -0.03 4.40
N CYS A 205 28.55 0.94 3.49
CA CYS A 205 29.57 1.15 2.46
C CYS A 205 29.96 2.63 2.36
N ASN A 206 31.24 2.89 2.14
CA ASN A 206 31.82 4.23 2.00
C ASN A 206 33.16 4.14 1.25
N MET A 207 33.86 5.25 1.08
CA MET A 207 35.08 5.26 0.27
C MET A 207 36.24 4.45 0.87
N ASP A 208 36.14 4.11 2.15
CA ASP A 208 37.17 3.38 2.89
C ASP A 208 36.75 1.93 3.21
N LYS A 209 35.45 1.62 3.13
CA LYS A 209 34.84 0.32 3.47
C LYS A 209 33.98 -0.21 2.32
N MET A 210 34.15 -1.49 1.98
CA MET A 210 33.43 -2.14 0.87
C MET A 210 33.63 -1.39 -0.46
N LYS A 211 34.90 -1.09 -0.80
CA LYS A 211 35.27 -0.24 -1.94
C LYS A 211 34.70 -0.70 -3.27
N SER A 212 34.74 -2.01 -3.56
CA SER A 212 34.18 -2.56 -4.81
C SER A 212 32.66 -2.31 -4.91
N LEU A 213 31.90 -2.58 -3.85
CA LEU A 213 30.48 -2.28 -3.81
C LEU A 213 30.21 -0.77 -3.97
N THR A 214 30.99 0.05 -3.27
CA THR A 214 30.89 1.52 -3.34
C THR A 214 31.12 2.01 -4.77
N SER A 215 32.17 1.51 -5.45
CA SER A 215 32.43 1.83 -6.86
C SER A 215 31.28 1.41 -7.77
N SER A 216 30.71 0.21 -7.59
CA SER A 216 29.55 -0.23 -8.39
C SER A 216 28.32 0.65 -8.18
N ILE A 217 28.04 1.07 -6.95
CA ILE A 217 26.93 1.99 -6.65
C ILE A 217 27.17 3.37 -7.28
N ILE A 218 28.40 3.89 -7.20
CA ILE A 218 28.79 5.15 -7.84
C ILE A 218 28.62 5.06 -9.35
N ASP A 219 29.07 3.97 -9.99
CA ASP A 219 28.88 3.78 -11.42
C ASP A 219 27.40 3.67 -11.79
N GLY A 220 26.59 2.98 -10.97
CA GLY A 220 25.14 2.92 -11.12
C GLY A 220 24.46 4.29 -11.10
N SER A 221 25.02 5.27 -10.38
CA SER A 221 24.47 6.65 -10.33
C SER A 221 24.52 7.38 -11.69
N LYS A 222 25.30 6.88 -12.66
CA LYS A 222 25.34 7.46 -14.01
C LYS A 222 24.01 7.26 -14.75
N THR A 223 23.24 6.23 -14.40
CA THR A 223 22.00 5.85 -15.08
C THR A 223 20.80 5.75 -14.14
N HIS A 224 21.01 5.54 -12.84
CA HIS A 224 19.96 5.32 -11.86
C HIS A 224 20.05 6.29 -10.68
N LYS A 225 18.93 6.47 -9.97
CA LYS A 225 18.90 7.24 -8.72
C LYS A 225 19.49 6.44 -7.57
N VAL A 226 20.33 7.08 -6.78
CA VAL A 226 21.01 6.48 -5.63
C VAL A 226 20.81 7.34 -4.40
N PHE A 227 20.38 6.75 -3.29
CA PHE A 227 20.24 7.42 -2.01
C PHE A 227 21.34 6.95 -1.04
N TRP A 228 21.99 7.89 -0.35
CA TRP A 228 23.08 7.64 0.59
C TRP A 228 22.79 8.26 1.96
N ASP A 229 22.23 7.45 2.85
CA ASP A 229 22.01 7.83 4.24
C ASP A 229 23.34 8.03 4.99
N ASN A 230 23.39 8.98 5.91
CA ASN A 230 24.54 9.22 6.77
C ASN A 230 24.70 8.12 7.84
N GLY A 231 23.66 7.31 8.06
CA GLY A 231 23.69 6.17 8.98
C GLY A 231 23.49 6.54 10.44
N LEU A 232 23.00 7.75 10.73
CA LEU A 232 22.73 8.26 12.07
C LEU A 232 21.92 7.26 12.90
N ILE A 233 20.79 6.75 12.38
CA ILE A 233 19.94 5.79 13.11
C ILE A 233 20.72 4.51 13.46
N THR A 234 21.56 4.02 12.56
CA THR A 234 22.38 2.83 12.80
C THR A 234 23.46 3.07 13.86
N LEU A 235 24.02 4.29 13.93
CA LEU A 235 25.01 4.70 14.93
C LEU A 235 24.37 4.97 16.30
N LEU A 236 23.21 5.64 16.33
CA LEU A 236 22.43 5.90 17.54
C LEU A 236 22.04 4.58 18.23
N ARG A 237 21.58 3.58 17.47
CA ARG A 237 21.30 2.23 18.01
C ARG A 237 22.50 1.52 18.62
N LYS A 238 23.73 1.94 18.26
CA LYS A 238 24.98 1.40 18.81
C LYS A 238 25.55 2.29 19.94
N GLY A 239 24.83 3.33 20.37
CA GLY A 239 25.30 4.29 21.36
C GLY A 239 26.50 5.12 20.89
N LYS A 240 26.69 5.29 19.58
CA LYS A 240 27.81 6.03 19.00
C LYS A 240 27.37 7.39 18.51
N VAL A 241 28.23 8.39 18.73
CA VAL A 241 28.09 9.74 18.16
C VAL A 241 28.55 9.72 16.70
N ILE A 242 27.82 10.44 15.84
CA ILE A 242 28.19 10.62 14.43
C ILE A 242 29.30 11.68 14.31
N ASP A 243 30.39 11.35 13.61
CA ASP A 243 31.39 12.34 13.21
C ASP A 243 30.90 13.05 11.95
N THR A 244 30.38 14.27 12.12
CA THR A 244 29.79 15.06 11.03
C THR A 244 30.83 15.47 10.00
N SER A 245 32.05 15.78 10.43
CA SER A 245 33.15 16.16 9.53
C SER A 245 33.52 14.98 8.63
N TRP A 246 33.65 13.78 9.21
CA TRP A 246 33.90 12.57 8.44
C TRP A 246 32.77 12.29 7.43
N VAL A 247 31.50 12.45 7.83
CA VAL A 247 30.36 12.24 6.91
C VAL A 247 30.44 13.17 5.70
N PHE A 248 30.64 14.47 5.90
CA PHE A 248 30.75 15.42 4.80
C PHE A 248 31.97 15.15 3.92
N GLU A 249 33.10 14.74 4.50
CA GLU A 249 34.28 14.32 3.73
C GLU A 249 33.96 13.12 2.83
N GLN A 250 33.29 12.09 3.36
CA GLN A 250 32.88 10.92 2.59
C GLN A 250 31.94 11.30 1.45
N TYR A 251 30.93 12.14 1.71
CA TYR A 251 30.03 12.63 0.67
C TYR A 251 30.77 13.39 -0.43
N LYS A 252 31.71 14.28 -0.10
CA LYS A 252 32.50 14.98 -1.11
C LYS A 252 33.32 14.02 -1.98
N ARG A 253 33.97 13.02 -1.37
CA ARG A 253 34.73 11.99 -2.09
C ARG A 253 33.83 11.16 -3.00
N LEU A 254 32.64 10.77 -2.52
CA LEU A 254 31.63 10.04 -3.30
C LEU A 254 31.17 10.85 -4.52
N ILE A 255 30.74 12.09 -4.31
CA ILE A 255 30.24 12.97 -5.38
C ILE A 255 31.35 13.31 -6.39
N ALA A 256 32.58 13.54 -5.92
CA ALA A 256 33.71 13.76 -6.81
C ALA A 256 34.01 12.53 -7.69
N ALA A 257 33.92 11.32 -7.12
CA ALA A 257 34.11 10.07 -7.86
C ALA A 257 32.96 9.77 -8.84
N ALA A 258 31.73 10.18 -8.51
CA ALA A 258 30.56 10.00 -9.38
C ALA A 258 30.63 10.86 -10.65
N GLY A 259 31.30 12.01 -10.60
CA GLY A 259 31.41 12.94 -11.71
C GLY A 259 30.03 13.35 -12.24
N THR A 260 29.72 12.99 -13.49
CA THR A 260 28.43 13.30 -14.12
C THR A 260 27.23 12.58 -13.47
N GLY A 261 27.46 11.51 -12.68
CA GLY A 261 26.41 10.82 -11.92
C GLY A 261 25.97 11.55 -10.64
N GLY A 262 26.72 12.58 -10.19
CA GLY A 262 26.43 13.32 -8.97
C GLY A 262 24.97 13.80 -8.82
N PRO A 263 24.34 14.39 -9.86
CA PRO A 263 22.93 14.84 -9.80
C PRO A 263 21.90 13.73 -9.57
N ASN A 264 22.26 12.46 -9.72
CA ASN A 264 21.41 11.31 -9.41
C ASN A 264 21.60 10.76 -8.00
N ILE A 265 22.56 11.30 -7.25
CA ILE A 265 22.83 10.91 -5.87
C ILE A 265 22.05 11.84 -4.94
N SER A 266 21.33 11.25 -3.99
CA SER A 266 20.65 11.93 -2.90
C SER A 266 21.36 11.65 -1.59
N ILE A 267 21.67 12.68 -0.80
CA ILE A 267 22.38 12.55 0.48
C ILE A 267 21.64 13.25 1.61
N VAL A 268 21.90 12.85 2.84
CA VAL A 268 21.19 13.37 4.02
C VAL A 268 22.14 14.19 4.88
N ILE A 269 21.80 15.45 5.14
CA ILE A 269 22.52 16.31 6.08
C ILE A 269 22.49 15.64 7.47
N PRO A 270 23.64 15.39 8.11
CA PRO A 270 23.67 14.91 9.49
C PRO A 270 22.93 15.88 10.42
N ASP A 271 22.18 15.36 11.38
CA ASP A 271 21.34 16.19 12.26
C ASP A 271 21.44 15.76 13.74
N ALA A 272 20.68 16.49 14.57
CA ALA A 272 20.47 16.18 15.98
C ALA A 272 18.95 16.14 16.26
N PRO A 273 18.29 14.97 16.19
CA PRO A 273 16.83 14.87 16.20
C PRO A 273 16.16 15.44 17.45
N GLN A 274 16.89 15.47 18.57
CA GLN A 274 16.40 15.87 19.88
C GLN A 274 16.71 17.32 20.24
N CYS A 275 17.48 18.06 19.42
CA CYS A 275 17.88 19.41 19.77
C CYS A 275 17.97 20.32 18.54
N LYS A 276 16.97 21.20 18.39
CA LYS A 276 16.91 22.25 17.35
C LYS A 276 18.21 23.05 17.26
N HIS A 277 18.72 23.53 18.40
CA HIS A 277 19.93 24.38 18.45
C HIS A 277 21.16 23.62 17.94
N THR A 278 21.38 22.39 18.42
CA THR A 278 22.49 21.56 17.97
C THR A 278 22.40 21.25 16.47
N ALA A 279 21.19 21.02 15.95
CA ALA A 279 20.98 20.82 14.52
C ALA A 279 21.33 22.07 13.71
N LEU A 280 20.93 23.27 14.16
CA LEU A 280 21.29 24.53 13.51
C LEU A 280 22.79 24.82 13.59
N ASP A 281 23.43 24.57 14.73
CA ASP A 281 24.88 24.73 14.93
C ASP A 281 25.67 23.83 13.97
N LEU A 282 25.20 22.60 13.76
CA LEU A 282 25.79 21.66 12.80
C LEU A 282 25.68 22.19 11.37
N ILE A 283 24.49 22.67 10.98
CA ILE A 283 24.24 23.25 9.65
C ILE A 283 25.15 24.48 9.45
N ASN A 284 25.24 25.36 10.45
CA ASN A 284 26.09 26.55 10.41
C ASN A 284 27.58 26.18 10.28
N LYS A 285 28.06 25.22 11.10
CA LYS A 285 29.44 24.72 11.05
C LYS A 285 29.83 24.16 9.68
N HIS A 286 28.91 23.44 9.03
CA HIS A 286 29.17 22.74 7.76
C HIS A 286 28.53 23.41 6.54
N THR A 287 28.15 24.69 6.64
CA THR A 287 27.43 25.39 5.57
C THR A 287 28.19 25.36 4.24
N ALA A 288 29.51 25.55 4.26
CA ALA A 288 30.33 25.48 3.04
C ALA A 288 30.30 24.09 2.38
N ASP A 289 30.28 23.02 3.18
CA ASP A 289 30.21 21.65 2.69
C ASP A 289 28.83 21.36 2.08
N ILE A 290 27.77 21.77 2.78
CA ILE A 290 26.38 21.62 2.35
C ILE A 290 26.14 22.32 1.01
N ARG A 291 26.59 23.58 0.87
CA ARG A 291 26.48 24.36 -0.36
C ARG A 291 27.23 23.70 -1.53
N TRP A 292 28.46 23.26 -1.29
CA TRP A 292 29.25 22.56 -2.30
C TRP A 292 28.53 21.30 -2.82
N LEU A 293 27.90 20.55 -1.92
CA LEU A 293 27.15 19.34 -2.25
C LEU A 293 25.84 19.68 -2.98
N ALA A 294 25.11 20.71 -2.55
CA ALA A 294 23.82 21.10 -3.14
C ALA A 294 23.93 21.60 -4.59
N GLU A 295 25.12 22.04 -5.04
CA GLU A 295 25.40 22.36 -6.44
C GLU A 295 25.59 21.12 -7.33
N ARG A 296 25.82 19.95 -6.72
CA ARG A 296 26.35 18.76 -7.41
C ARG A 296 25.49 17.52 -7.24
N CYS A 297 24.62 17.49 -6.24
CA CYS A 297 23.75 16.37 -5.91
C CYS A 297 22.47 16.84 -5.20
N ASP A 298 21.52 15.92 -4.96
CA ASP A 298 20.28 16.22 -4.26
C ASP A 298 20.50 16.14 -2.74
N VAL A 299 20.45 17.27 -2.05
CA VAL A 299 20.74 17.35 -0.62
C VAL A 299 19.44 17.42 0.17
N ILE A 300 19.29 16.51 1.13
CA ILE A 300 18.09 16.37 1.96
C ILE A 300 18.36 16.96 3.34
N LEU A 301 17.52 17.91 3.76
CA LEU A 301 17.52 18.51 5.10
C LEU A 301 16.46 17.83 5.96
N PRO A 302 16.83 17.00 6.95
CA PRO A 302 15.87 16.45 7.89
C PRO A 302 15.24 17.54 8.76
N VAL A 303 13.91 17.51 8.89
CA VAL A 303 13.16 18.35 9.82
C VAL A 303 12.41 17.45 10.79
N HIS A 304 12.85 17.47 12.05
CA HIS A 304 12.25 16.69 13.14
C HIS A 304 11.09 17.42 13.81
N LYS A 305 10.45 16.72 14.75
CA LYS A 305 9.41 17.26 15.62
C LYS A 305 10.04 18.19 16.65
N TYR A 306 9.93 19.48 16.40
CA TYR A 306 10.25 20.56 17.34
C TYR A 306 8.96 21.33 17.64
N ASP A 307 8.96 22.12 18.71
CA ASP A 307 7.82 23.01 19.01
C ASP A 307 7.54 23.99 17.85
N ASP A 308 8.57 24.33 17.07
CA ASP A 308 8.53 25.29 15.97
C ASP A 308 9.25 24.77 14.70
N SER A 309 8.95 23.54 14.24
CA SER A 309 9.60 22.91 13.07
C SER A 309 9.65 23.79 11.81
N VAL A 310 8.64 24.63 11.57
CA VAL A 310 8.62 25.56 10.42
C VAL A 310 9.67 26.66 10.56
N GLU A 311 9.88 27.16 11.77
CA GLU A 311 10.86 28.21 12.03
C GLU A 311 12.28 27.65 11.94
N PHE A 312 12.52 26.46 12.50
CA PHE A 312 13.75 25.71 12.25
C PHE A 312 14.06 25.59 10.75
N ALA A 313 13.08 25.19 9.93
CA ALA A 313 13.29 25.03 8.50
C ALA A 313 13.65 26.35 7.80
N LYS A 314 13.06 27.47 8.22
CA LYS A 314 13.40 28.80 7.68
C LYS A 314 14.81 29.23 8.10
N GLU A 315 15.17 29.08 9.37
CA GLU A 315 16.50 29.40 9.90
C GLU A 315 17.57 28.55 9.20
N ALA A 316 17.34 27.24 9.07
CA ALA A 316 18.24 26.34 8.35
C ALA A 316 18.42 26.75 6.88
N MET A 317 17.33 27.08 6.17
CA MET A 317 17.39 27.55 4.78
C MET A 317 18.04 28.93 4.66
N GLN A 318 17.94 29.79 5.67
CA GLN A 318 18.64 31.07 5.71
C GLN A 318 20.16 30.87 5.85
N ILE A 319 20.59 29.93 6.72
CA ILE A 319 22.00 29.58 6.89
C ILE A 319 22.55 28.96 5.60
N ILE A 320 21.84 27.98 5.03
CA ILE A 320 22.25 27.28 3.80
C ILE A 320 22.22 28.23 2.59
N GLY A 321 21.22 29.12 2.52
CA GLY A 321 20.96 30.00 1.39
C GLY A 321 19.80 29.49 0.52
N HIS A 322 18.87 30.38 0.20
CA HIS A 322 17.64 30.04 -0.54
C HIS A 322 17.84 29.74 -2.03
N ASP A 323 19.01 30.02 -2.59
CA ASP A 323 19.34 29.72 -3.99
C ASP A 323 19.67 28.24 -4.21
N TYR A 324 19.96 27.50 -3.15
CA TYR A 324 20.27 26.08 -3.21
C TYR A 324 18.99 25.24 -3.19
N ARG A 325 18.91 24.27 -4.09
CA ARG A 325 17.79 23.31 -4.13
C ARG A 325 17.98 22.27 -3.04
N ILE A 326 17.36 22.50 -1.89
CA ILE A 326 17.32 21.57 -0.77
C ILE A 326 15.99 20.82 -0.76
N ARG A 327 16.05 19.49 -0.58
CA ARG A 327 14.89 18.63 -0.41
C ARG A 327 14.50 18.56 1.06
N LEU A 328 13.20 18.68 1.37
CA LEU A 328 12.70 18.48 2.72
C LEU A 328 12.79 17.00 3.11
N GLY A 329 13.49 16.66 4.18
CA GLY A 329 13.51 15.32 4.76
C GLY A 329 12.48 15.19 5.88
N VAL A 330 11.53 14.27 5.75
CA VAL A 330 10.46 14.03 6.71
C VAL A 330 10.63 12.65 7.34
N PRO A 331 10.96 12.57 8.64
CA PRO A 331 11.06 11.30 9.32
C PRO A 331 9.68 10.66 9.54
N CYS A 332 9.58 9.37 9.20
CA CYS A 332 8.36 8.59 9.35
C CYS A 332 8.52 7.40 10.30
N LEU A 333 9.64 7.21 10.98
CA LEU A 333 9.79 6.05 11.87
C LEU A 333 9.05 6.25 13.20
N GLU A 334 8.10 5.35 13.49
CA GLU A 334 7.53 5.17 14.83
C GLU A 334 8.46 4.21 15.57
N ASN A 335 9.24 4.72 16.52
CA ASN A 335 10.15 3.95 17.35
C ASN A 335 10.15 4.52 18.77
N GLU A 336 11.00 4.01 19.65
CA GLU A 336 11.14 4.51 21.03
C GLU A 336 11.45 6.00 21.13
N LEU A 337 11.99 6.61 20.06
CA LEU A 337 12.30 8.04 19.98
C LEU A 337 11.16 8.87 19.36
N ASP A 338 10.05 8.24 18.95
CA ASP A 338 8.91 8.84 18.25
C ASP A 338 9.31 9.93 17.23
N LEU A 339 10.11 9.53 16.24
CA LEU A 339 10.59 10.46 15.21
C LEU A 339 9.50 10.83 14.19
N LEU A 340 8.28 10.28 14.32
CA LEU A 340 7.20 10.51 13.36
C LEU A 340 6.78 11.98 13.33
N LEU A 341 6.97 12.63 12.18
CA LEU A 341 6.45 13.99 12.01
C LEU A 341 4.94 13.98 11.74
N PRO A 342 4.11 14.71 12.51
CA PRO A 342 2.66 14.80 12.30
C PRO A 342 2.28 15.42 10.94
N LEU A 343 1.12 15.04 10.39
CA LEU A 343 0.66 15.48 9.06
C LEU A 343 0.42 17.00 8.96
N ASP A 344 -0.08 17.61 10.04
CA ASP A 344 -0.30 19.06 10.14
C ASP A 344 1.02 19.85 10.15
N VAL A 345 2.07 19.30 10.79
CA VAL A 345 3.42 19.87 10.73
C VAL A 345 4.01 19.73 9.34
N ILE A 346 3.88 18.56 8.70
CA ILE A 346 4.32 18.34 7.31
C ILE A 346 3.63 19.34 6.38
N GLU A 347 2.32 19.51 6.50
CA GLU A 347 1.57 20.45 5.67
C GLU A 347 2.03 21.90 5.90
N SER A 348 2.32 22.27 7.14
CA SER A 348 2.82 23.61 7.49
C SER A 348 4.19 23.87 6.87
N LEU A 349 5.07 22.86 6.83
CA LEU A 349 6.36 22.93 6.13
C LEU A 349 6.19 23.08 4.61
N LEU A 350 5.26 22.34 4.00
CA LEU A 350 4.96 22.44 2.57
C LEU A 350 4.24 23.75 2.18
N GLN A 351 3.60 24.42 3.15
CA GLN A 351 3.03 25.75 2.98
C GLN A 351 4.03 26.88 3.20
N ALA A 352 5.16 26.62 3.85
CA ALA A 352 6.17 27.62 4.16
C ALA A 352 6.72 28.24 2.86
N LYS A 353 6.99 29.55 2.92
CA LYS A 353 7.45 30.33 1.77
C LYS A 353 8.61 31.25 2.14
N HIS A 354 9.43 31.56 1.14
CA HIS A 354 10.40 32.63 1.16
C HIS A 354 10.21 33.48 -0.11
N ASN A 355 9.99 34.80 0.03
CA ASN A 355 9.71 35.72 -1.08
C ASN A 355 8.64 35.18 -2.05
N ASP A 356 7.49 34.77 -1.49
CA ASP A 356 6.34 34.17 -2.18
C ASP A 356 6.56 32.82 -2.89
N LYS A 357 7.80 32.32 -2.95
CA LYS A 357 8.14 31.00 -3.46
C LYS A 357 8.06 29.94 -2.35
N PRO A 358 7.68 28.69 -2.66
CA PRO A 358 7.75 27.59 -1.70
C PRO A 358 9.15 27.46 -1.10
N LEU A 359 9.24 27.23 0.20
CA LEU A 359 10.52 27.00 0.89
C LEU A 359 11.19 25.71 0.40
N PHE A 360 10.38 24.69 0.11
CA PHE A 360 10.80 23.42 -0.46
C PHE A 360 10.00 23.10 -1.73
N ALA A 361 10.69 22.68 -2.77
CA ALA A 361 10.10 22.22 -4.04
C ALA A 361 10.13 20.68 -4.19
N SER A 362 10.72 19.98 -3.23
CA SER A 362 10.79 18.53 -3.20
C SER A 362 10.85 18.04 -1.74
N MET A 363 10.46 16.77 -1.54
CA MET A 363 10.45 16.09 -0.25
C MET A 363 10.95 14.65 -0.36
N HIS A 364 11.49 14.16 0.73
CA HIS A 364 11.92 12.78 0.96
C HIS A 364 11.28 12.27 2.27
N TYR A 365 10.62 11.12 2.24
CA TYR A 365 10.12 10.46 3.45
C TYR A 365 11.12 9.40 3.93
N PHE A 366 11.66 9.58 5.14
CA PHE A 366 12.56 8.61 5.75
C PHE A 366 11.82 7.48 6.43
N GLY A 367 12.21 6.24 6.17
CA GLY A 367 11.56 5.06 6.75
C GLY A 367 10.11 4.86 6.29
N LEU A 368 9.77 5.30 5.08
CA LEU A 368 8.47 5.04 4.43
C LEU A 368 8.65 4.33 3.07
N SER A 369 7.80 3.35 2.76
CA SER A 369 7.87 2.58 1.50
C SER A 369 6.51 2.01 1.09
N ASP A 370 6.47 1.40 -0.09
CA ASP A 370 5.33 0.63 -0.64
C ASP A 370 4.84 -0.50 0.26
N VAL A 371 5.69 -1.03 1.14
CA VAL A 371 5.32 -2.07 2.13
C VAL A 371 4.90 -1.52 3.50
N SER A 372 4.91 -0.18 3.68
CA SER A 372 4.45 0.45 4.92
C SER A 372 2.93 0.34 5.07
N HIS A 373 2.43 0.42 6.30
CA HIS A 373 0.98 0.41 6.54
C HIS A 373 0.26 1.53 5.77
N LYS A 374 -0.88 1.20 5.15
CA LYS A 374 -1.63 2.11 4.28
C LYS A 374 -2.10 3.39 5.00
N ASN A 375 -2.51 3.28 6.27
CA ASN A 375 -2.87 4.42 7.13
C ASN A 375 -1.75 5.46 7.31
N LYS A 376 -0.50 5.07 7.06
CA LYS A 376 0.67 5.93 7.18
C LYS A 376 1.15 6.42 5.83
N LEU A 377 1.24 5.51 4.86
CA LEU A 377 1.74 5.78 3.51
C LEU A 377 0.79 6.70 2.74
N HIS A 378 -0.49 6.35 2.66
CA HIS A 378 -1.42 7.04 1.76
C HIS A 378 -1.66 8.51 2.14
N PRO A 379 -1.93 8.87 3.42
CA PRO A 379 -2.14 10.27 3.76
C PRO A 379 -0.90 11.15 3.50
N ARG A 380 0.29 10.58 3.70
CA ARG A 380 1.58 11.25 3.43
C ARG A 380 1.82 11.45 1.95
N LEU A 381 1.60 10.41 1.14
CA LEU A 381 1.73 10.53 -0.31
C LEU A 381 0.70 11.49 -0.90
N LEU A 382 -0.55 11.44 -0.43
CA LEU A 382 -1.60 12.35 -0.86
C LEU A 382 -1.22 13.80 -0.56
N LEU A 383 -0.79 14.08 0.68
CA LEU A 383 -0.34 15.41 1.07
C LEU A 383 0.87 15.88 0.24
N ALA A 384 1.84 14.99 -0.02
CA ALA A 384 3.00 15.31 -0.85
C ALA A 384 2.58 15.66 -2.28
N LYS A 385 1.72 14.84 -2.90
CA LYS A 385 1.20 15.04 -4.26
C LYS A 385 0.42 16.34 -4.38
N MET A 386 -0.40 16.68 -3.39
CA MET A 386 -1.14 17.95 -3.35
C MET A 386 -0.24 19.19 -3.42
N TYR A 387 0.96 19.13 -2.85
CA TYR A 387 1.84 20.29 -2.73
C TYR A 387 3.00 20.29 -3.74
N LEU A 388 3.43 19.12 -4.21
CA LEU A 388 4.65 18.93 -4.99
C LEU A 388 4.44 18.16 -6.30
N GLY A 389 3.28 17.52 -6.50
CA GLY A 389 3.05 16.49 -7.52
C GLY A 389 3.25 16.92 -8.97
N GLN A 390 3.29 18.24 -9.24
CA GLN A 390 3.48 18.81 -10.58
C GLN A 390 4.89 18.62 -11.17
N THR A 391 5.86 18.16 -10.36
CA THR A 391 7.25 18.01 -10.80
C THR A 391 7.73 16.57 -10.61
N ASP A 392 8.30 15.98 -11.66
CA ASP A 392 8.92 14.66 -11.58
C ASP A 392 10.03 14.61 -10.53
N ASN A 393 10.13 13.48 -9.85
CA ASN A 393 11.10 13.23 -8.77
C ASN A 393 11.00 14.22 -7.59
N SER A 394 9.92 15.01 -7.48
CA SER A 394 9.71 15.90 -6.34
C SER A 394 9.45 15.15 -5.04
N ILE A 395 9.00 13.89 -5.13
CA ILE A 395 8.71 13.04 -3.97
C ILE A 395 9.60 11.80 -4.05
N SER A 396 10.30 11.50 -2.97
CA SER A 396 11.04 10.25 -2.83
C SER A 396 10.84 9.64 -1.45
N LEU A 397 11.04 8.34 -1.33
CA LEU A 397 10.84 7.59 -0.09
C LEU A 397 11.89 6.50 0.04
N ASP A 398 12.27 6.19 1.27
CA ASP A 398 13.24 5.15 1.59
C ASP A 398 12.75 4.34 2.81
N ALA A 399 12.75 3.00 2.74
CA ALA A 399 12.49 2.11 3.89
C ALA A 399 12.52 0.63 3.52
N CYS A 400 12.48 0.32 2.23
CA CYS A 400 12.33 -1.05 1.78
C CYS A 400 13.66 -1.79 1.94
N ARG A 401 13.98 -2.15 3.19
CA ARG A 401 14.92 -3.23 3.49
C ARG A 401 14.26 -4.50 2.99
N THR A 402 14.51 -4.84 1.75
CA THR A 402 14.39 -6.22 1.35
C THR A 402 15.28 -7.01 2.30
N THR A 403 14.66 -7.93 3.04
CA THR A 403 15.44 -8.87 3.86
C THR A 403 16.46 -9.48 2.91
N ALA A 404 17.76 -9.30 3.17
CA ALA A 404 18.80 -9.91 2.35
C ALA A 404 18.41 -11.38 2.16
N LEU A 405 18.00 -11.76 0.94
CA LEU A 405 17.50 -13.10 0.67
C LEU A 405 18.66 -14.08 0.82
N PHE A 406 19.87 -13.66 0.44
CA PHE A 406 21.06 -14.48 0.41
C PHE A 406 22.10 -14.02 1.43
N GLY A 407 22.77 -14.98 2.09
CA GLY A 407 23.84 -14.75 3.06
C GLY A 407 23.68 -15.54 4.35
N ARG A 408 24.80 -15.89 5.01
CA ARG A 408 24.84 -16.78 6.17
C ARG A 408 23.90 -16.32 7.30
N GLY A 409 22.92 -17.14 7.67
CA GLY A 409 21.93 -16.84 8.72
C GLY A 409 20.81 -15.87 8.31
N ARG A 410 20.64 -15.59 7.00
CA ARG A 410 19.56 -14.74 6.48
C ARG A 410 18.33 -15.56 6.09
N LYS A 411 17.19 -14.91 5.80
CA LYS A 411 15.92 -15.61 5.53
C LYS A 411 16.02 -16.67 4.44
N GLY A 412 16.67 -16.40 3.32
CA GLY A 412 16.80 -17.41 2.25
C GLY A 412 17.85 -18.47 2.56
N ASP A 413 18.89 -18.19 3.34
CA ASP A 413 19.85 -19.21 3.83
C ASP A 413 19.21 -20.09 4.92
N MET A 414 18.38 -19.51 5.80
CA MET A 414 17.57 -20.26 6.76
C MET A 414 16.48 -21.07 6.06
N LEU A 415 15.86 -20.54 4.99
CA LEU A 415 14.89 -21.27 4.19
C LEU A 415 15.56 -22.39 3.39
N GLN A 416 16.72 -22.14 2.78
CA GLN A 416 17.53 -23.14 2.09
C GLN A 416 17.99 -24.22 3.06
N LYS A 417 18.49 -23.83 4.23
CA LYS A 417 18.89 -24.76 5.29
C LYS A 417 17.68 -25.52 5.83
N HIS A 418 16.53 -24.88 5.98
CA HIS A 418 15.28 -25.56 6.33
C HIS A 418 14.85 -26.55 5.24
N ILE A 419 14.97 -26.19 3.96
CA ILE A 419 14.68 -27.08 2.83
C ILE A 419 15.67 -28.25 2.80
N GLN A 420 16.97 -28.02 3.06
CA GLN A 420 18.04 -29.03 3.09
C GLN A 420 17.93 -29.96 4.32
N ASP A 421 17.72 -29.40 5.51
CA ASP A 421 17.56 -30.14 6.77
C ASP A 421 16.27 -30.96 6.76
N ASN A 422 15.24 -30.48 6.06
CA ASN A 422 14.00 -31.22 5.85
C ASN A 422 13.96 -31.95 4.51
N GLU A 423 14.98 -31.87 3.65
CA GLU A 423 15.01 -32.55 2.36
C GLU A 423 14.86 -34.07 2.52
N PRO A 424 15.46 -34.73 3.52
CA PRO A 424 15.22 -36.15 3.77
C PRO A 424 13.78 -36.44 4.20
N LYS A 425 13.13 -35.53 4.93
CA LYS A 425 11.74 -35.66 5.39
C LYS A 425 10.73 -35.32 4.31
N ILE A 426 11.01 -34.32 3.48
CA ILE A 426 10.23 -33.87 2.33
C ILE A 426 10.37 -34.90 1.20
N SER A 427 11.58 -35.39 0.92
CA SER A 427 11.84 -36.46 -0.03
C SER A 427 11.31 -37.81 0.47
N ARG A 428 11.32 -38.10 1.78
CA ARG A 428 10.62 -39.27 2.34
C ARG A 428 9.11 -39.11 2.28
N LYS A 429 8.54 -37.95 2.62
CA LYS A 429 7.09 -37.68 2.47
C LYS A 429 6.65 -37.76 1.02
N LEU A 430 7.44 -37.24 0.08
CA LEU A 430 7.18 -37.37 -1.36
C LEU A 430 7.32 -38.83 -1.80
N LYS A 431 8.36 -39.56 -1.36
CA LYS A 431 8.49 -41.00 -1.66
C LYS A 431 7.36 -41.83 -1.05
N ILE A 432 6.89 -41.52 0.16
CA ILE A 432 5.80 -42.22 0.85
C ILE A 432 4.46 -41.87 0.23
N ASN A 433 4.17 -40.60 -0.08
CA ASN A 433 2.93 -40.20 -0.76
C ASN A 433 2.87 -40.71 -2.21
N VAL A 434 4.02 -40.79 -2.88
CA VAL A 434 4.14 -41.48 -4.17
C VAL A 434 3.89 -42.97 -3.94
N TYR A 435 4.59 -43.65 -3.03
CA TYR A 435 4.39 -45.08 -2.77
C TYR A 435 2.96 -45.44 -2.35
N GLN A 436 2.32 -44.69 -1.46
CA GLN A 436 0.92 -44.87 -1.04
C GLN A 436 -0.07 -44.57 -2.16
N ALA A 437 0.27 -43.70 -3.12
CA ALA A 437 -0.52 -43.49 -4.33
C ALA A 437 -0.30 -44.59 -5.39
N PHE A 438 0.75 -45.41 -5.26
CA PHE A 438 1.14 -46.49 -6.18
C PHE A 438 0.81 -47.91 -5.69
N LEU A 439 0.45 -48.10 -4.41
CA LEU A 439 -0.02 -49.39 -3.90
C LEU A 439 -1.50 -49.59 -4.27
N SER A 440 -1.76 -50.63 -5.07
CA SER A 440 -3.11 -51.16 -5.32
C SER A 440 -3.62 -51.80 -4.04
N PRO A 441 -4.92 -51.66 -3.68
CA PRO A 441 -5.53 -52.39 -2.56
C PRO A 441 -5.44 -53.93 -2.68
N ASP A 442 -5.09 -54.46 -3.86
CA ASP A 442 -5.11 -55.91 -4.13
C ASP A 442 -3.74 -56.60 -3.95
N ASP A 443 -2.67 -55.90 -3.61
CA ASP A 443 -1.36 -56.50 -3.29
C ASP A 443 -1.21 -56.70 -1.77
N GLU A 444 -1.95 -57.66 -1.20
CA GLU A 444 -1.87 -58.02 0.24
C GLU A 444 -0.53 -58.68 0.65
N ASP A 445 0.32 -59.09 -0.30
CA ASP A 445 1.52 -59.88 -0.01
C ASP A 445 2.83 -59.07 0.09
N TYR A 446 2.80 -57.74 -0.02
CA TYR A 446 4.01 -56.92 0.13
C TYR A 446 3.94 -55.98 1.35
N GLN A 447 4.31 -56.51 2.52
CA GLN A 447 4.67 -55.68 3.67
C GLN A 447 6.15 -55.29 3.56
N PRO A 448 6.51 -54.02 3.27
CA PRO A 448 7.87 -53.58 3.53
C PRO A 448 8.06 -53.58 5.05
N GLU A 449 9.12 -54.22 5.55
CA GLU A 449 9.55 -54.12 6.94
C GLU A 449 9.83 -52.65 7.28
N LEU A 450 8.79 -51.94 7.70
CA LEU A 450 8.87 -50.61 8.26
C LEU A 450 8.86 -50.80 9.78
N ASP A 451 9.96 -50.39 10.39
CA ASP A 451 10.21 -50.46 11.83
C ASP A 451 9.02 -49.89 12.62
N GLY A 452 8.57 -50.64 13.63
CA GLY A 452 7.29 -50.44 14.33
C GLY A 452 7.12 -49.09 15.03
N ASP A 453 8.19 -48.31 15.15
CA ASP A 453 8.16 -46.96 15.74
C ASP A 453 7.62 -45.89 14.77
N THR A 454 7.47 -46.20 13.47
CA THR A 454 7.12 -45.19 12.46
C THR A 454 5.62 -44.98 12.22
N TYR A 455 4.75 -45.89 12.70
CA TYR A 455 3.31 -45.80 12.45
C TYR A 455 2.58 -44.91 13.48
N ASN A 456 3.12 -44.77 14.69
CA ASN A 456 2.47 -44.01 15.77
C ASN A 456 2.65 -42.48 15.67
N ASP A 457 3.56 -41.97 14.84
CA ASP A 457 3.83 -40.53 14.68
C ASP A 457 3.10 -39.89 13.48
N LEU A 458 2.33 -40.66 12.71
CA LEU A 458 1.65 -40.19 11.48
C LEU A 458 0.15 -39.88 11.67
N ASP A 459 -0.45 -40.21 12.82
CA ASP A 459 -1.87 -40.00 13.11
C ASP A 459 -2.20 -38.64 13.78
N THR A 460 -1.24 -37.70 13.82
CA THR A 460 -1.45 -36.36 14.40
C THR A 460 -1.21 -35.24 13.39
N PHE A 461 -1.79 -35.35 12.19
CA PHE A 461 -2.34 -34.15 11.56
C PHE A 461 -3.77 -34.09 12.08
N ASP A 462 -4.06 -33.16 12.99
CA ASP A 462 -5.31 -33.12 13.73
C ASP A 462 -6.46 -32.89 12.74
N SER A 463 -7.04 -34.00 12.22
CA SER A 463 -8.24 -33.97 11.40
C SER A 463 -9.34 -33.21 12.13
N ASN A 464 -9.33 -33.29 13.46
CA ASN A 464 -10.20 -32.52 14.32
C ASN A 464 -9.96 -31.01 14.19
N GLU A 465 -8.77 -30.48 13.93
CA GLU A 465 -8.60 -29.01 13.77
C GLU A 465 -9.20 -28.48 12.47
N VAL A 466 -9.07 -29.25 11.38
CA VAL A 466 -9.65 -28.86 10.07
C VAL A 466 -11.16 -29.12 10.06
N GLU A 467 -11.59 -30.23 10.63
CA GLU A 467 -13.01 -30.56 10.83
C GLU A 467 -13.67 -29.55 11.77
N GLN A 468 -13.03 -29.18 12.89
CA GLN A 468 -13.49 -28.13 13.80
C GLN A 468 -13.50 -26.76 13.12
N TYR A 469 -12.52 -26.42 12.27
CA TYR A 469 -12.54 -25.19 11.49
C TYR A 469 -13.73 -25.16 10.51
N MET A 470 -14.00 -26.27 9.84
CA MET A 470 -15.13 -26.39 8.92
C MET A 470 -16.47 -26.41 9.66
N CYS A 471 -16.61 -27.14 10.76
CA CYS A 471 -17.79 -27.10 11.63
C CYS A 471 -18.03 -25.69 12.19
N ASN A 472 -16.98 -24.97 12.59
CA ASN A 472 -17.10 -23.57 13.04
C ASN A 472 -17.50 -22.64 11.88
N PHE A 473 -16.98 -22.87 10.68
CA PHE A 473 -17.32 -22.11 9.48
C PHE A 473 -18.76 -22.35 9.03
N TRP A 474 -19.25 -23.59 9.12
CA TRP A 474 -20.63 -23.97 8.80
C TRP A 474 -21.63 -23.53 9.88
N ALA A 475 -21.27 -23.61 11.17
CA ALA A 475 -22.07 -23.04 12.27
C ALA A 475 -22.21 -21.51 12.17
N LEU A 476 -21.27 -20.82 11.51
CA LEU A 476 -21.33 -19.40 11.19
C LEU A 476 -22.25 -19.09 9.99
N LEU A 477 -22.56 -20.08 9.16
CA LEU A 477 -23.45 -19.98 8.01
C LEU A 477 -24.90 -20.37 8.35
N ASP A 478 -25.09 -21.19 9.40
CA ASP A 478 -26.40 -21.57 9.95
C ASP A 478 -27.21 -20.36 10.49
N ASP A 479 -26.53 -19.24 10.78
CA ASP A 479 -27.14 -17.94 11.15
C ASP A 479 -27.60 -17.10 9.93
N VAL A 480 -27.43 -17.61 8.70
CA VAL A 480 -27.87 -16.98 7.45
C VAL A 480 -29.09 -17.73 6.90
N GLU A 481 -30.29 -17.28 7.27
CA GLU A 481 -31.61 -17.90 6.97
C GLU A 481 -31.98 -18.08 5.47
N ASP A 482 -31.08 -17.94 4.50
CA ASP A 482 -31.38 -18.10 3.07
C ASP A 482 -30.80 -19.40 2.48
N ALA A 483 -31.45 -20.52 2.82
CA ALA A 483 -31.24 -21.84 2.22
C ALA A 483 -31.39 -21.84 0.67
N GLU A 484 -32.13 -20.86 0.10
CA GLU A 484 -32.28 -20.67 -1.35
C GLU A 484 -30.93 -20.47 -2.08
N SER A 485 -29.92 -19.93 -1.41
CA SER A 485 -28.62 -19.63 -2.03
C SER A 485 -27.70 -20.86 -2.17
N ILE A 486 -27.88 -21.87 -1.33
CA ILE A 486 -27.15 -23.14 -1.37
C ILE A 486 -27.76 -24.06 -2.43
N GLU A 487 -29.09 -24.16 -2.47
CA GLU A 487 -29.81 -24.89 -3.53
C GLU A 487 -29.52 -24.30 -4.92
N ALA A 488 -29.45 -22.96 -5.04
CA ALA A 488 -29.09 -22.30 -6.30
C ALA A 488 -27.66 -22.65 -6.75
N TRP A 489 -26.72 -22.84 -5.81
CA TRP A 489 -25.34 -23.23 -6.12
C TRP A 489 -25.26 -24.66 -6.65
N PHE A 490 -25.97 -25.60 -6.00
CA PHE A 490 -26.08 -26.98 -6.47
C PHE A 490 -26.86 -27.10 -7.80
N ALA A 491 -27.88 -26.28 -8.01
CA ALA A 491 -28.62 -26.24 -9.29
C ALA A 491 -27.79 -25.70 -10.46
N ILE A 492 -26.91 -24.72 -10.21
CA ILE A 492 -25.93 -24.24 -11.21
C ILE A 492 -24.90 -25.32 -11.51
N TYR A 493 -24.46 -26.06 -10.50
CA TYR A 493 -23.49 -27.15 -10.64
C TYR A 493 -24.08 -28.35 -11.41
N GLY A 494 -25.32 -28.75 -11.11
CA GLY A 494 -26.04 -29.80 -11.85
C GLY A 494 -26.23 -29.47 -13.33
N LYS A 495 -26.52 -28.20 -13.66
CA LYS A 495 -26.62 -27.74 -15.06
C LYS A 495 -25.28 -27.72 -15.81
N LEU A 496 -24.16 -27.56 -15.10
CA LEU A 496 -22.83 -27.62 -15.71
C LEU A 496 -22.45 -29.06 -16.07
N THR A 497 -22.93 -30.05 -15.31
CA THR A 497 -22.64 -31.48 -15.55
C THR A 497 -23.54 -32.13 -16.61
N GLU A 498 -24.76 -31.61 -16.83
CA GLU A 498 -25.67 -32.09 -17.90
C GLU A 498 -25.13 -31.82 -19.32
N ASN A 499 -24.41 -30.71 -19.54
CA ASN A 499 -23.90 -30.34 -20.87
C ASN A 499 -22.70 -31.18 -21.35
N GLU A 500 -22.05 -31.95 -20.46
CA GLU A 500 -20.89 -32.77 -20.80
C GLU A 500 -21.17 -34.29 -20.75
N GLY A 501 -22.44 -34.70 -20.58
CA GLY A 501 -22.84 -36.10 -20.64
C GLY A 501 -22.49 -36.94 -19.41
N TYR A 502 -22.52 -36.32 -18.22
CA TYR A 502 -22.25 -36.99 -16.94
C TYR A 502 -23.54 -37.17 -16.12
N ASP A 503 -24.25 -38.28 -16.33
CA ASP A 503 -25.54 -38.57 -15.68
C ASP A 503 -25.47 -39.02 -14.20
N TYR A 504 -24.30 -39.00 -13.55
CA TYR A 504 -24.10 -39.68 -12.25
C TYR A 504 -24.00 -38.77 -11.01
N VAL A 505 -24.17 -37.45 -11.14
CA VAL A 505 -24.12 -36.52 -9.98
C VAL A 505 -25.51 -36.30 -9.34
N LEU A 506 -26.58 -36.91 -9.88
CA LEU A 506 -27.96 -36.64 -9.48
C LEU A 506 -28.48 -37.41 -8.25
N ASN A 507 -27.63 -38.10 -7.49
CA ASN A 507 -28.02 -38.78 -6.24
C ASN A 507 -27.25 -38.25 -5.03
N PHE A 508 -27.21 -36.93 -4.88
CA PHE A 508 -26.66 -36.29 -3.69
C PHE A 508 -27.80 -35.69 -2.87
N ASP A 509 -27.96 -36.15 -1.64
CA ASP A 509 -28.97 -35.64 -0.72
C ASP A 509 -28.46 -34.34 -0.10
N SER A 510 -29.03 -33.20 -0.49
CA SER A 510 -28.61 -31.87 0.00
C SER A 510 -28.82 -31.69 1.50
N ASP A 511 -29.57 -32.59 2.13
CA ASP A 511 -29.84 -32.59 3.57
C ASP A 511 -28.72 -33.28 4.37
N ASP A 512 -27.75 -33.95 3.71
CA ASP A 512 -26.57 -34.54 4.34
C ASP A 512 -25.40 -33.55 4.42
N ILE A 513 -25.37 -32.82 5.54
CA ILE A 513 -24.33 -31.81 5.85
C ILE A 513 -22.94 -32.46 5.94
N GLU A 514 -22.80 -33.68 6.46
CA GLU A 514 -21.49 -34.37 6.54
C GLU A 514 -20.99 -34.74 5.13
N GLY A 515 -21.89 -35.23 4.27
CA GLY A 515 -21.58 -35.45 2.85
C GLY A 515 -21.13 -34.17 2.15
N CYS A 516 -21.83 -33.06 2.36
CA CYS A 516 -21.49 -31.75 1.77
C CYS A 516 -20.08 -31.28 2.19
N ILE A 517 -19.73 -31.50 3.47
CA ILE A 517 -18.42 -31.16 4.04
C ILE A 517 -17.31 -32.01 3.41
N ASP A 518 -17.51 -33.32 3.22
CA ASP A 518 -16.50 -34.20 2.60
C ASP A 518 -16.24 -33.81 1.13
N VAL A 519 -17.29 -33.54 0.35
CA VAL A 519 -17.17 -33.11 -1.05
C VAL A 519 -16.45 -31.76 -1.16
N ALA A 520 -16.83 -30.77 -0.35
CA ALA A 520 -16.19 -29.47 -0.34
C ALA A 520 -14.71 -29.56 0.07
N THR A 521 -14.39 -30.39 1.06
CA THR A 521 -13.02 -30.61 1.54
C THR A 521 -12.15 -31.23 0.44
N ARG A 522 -12.66 -32.25 -0.26
CA ARG A 522 -11.95 -32.89 -1.39
C ARG A 522 -11.77 -31.94 -2.56
N PHE A 523 -12.72 -31.06 -2.83
CA PHE A 523 -12.64 -30.05 -3.89
C PHE A 523 -11.59 -28.98 -3.58
N VAL A 524 -11.55 -28.46 -2.35
CA VAL A 524 -10.55 -27.49 -1.89
C VAL A 524 -9.14 -28.09 -1.95
N PHE A 525 -8.99 -29.35 -1.54
CA PHE A 525 -7.71 -30.06 -1.64
C PHE A 525 -7.25 -30.22 -3.11
N THR A 526 -8.15 -30.62 -4.00
CA THR A 526 -7.83 -30.84 -5.41
C THR A 526 -7.51 -29.52 -6.13
N HIS A 527 -8.29 -28.46 -5.88
CA HIS A 527 -8.07 -27.13 -6.46
C HIS A 527 -6.78 -26.49 -5.94
N SER A 528 -6.48 -26.64 -4.63
CA SER A 528 -5.23 -26.13 -4.06
C SER A 528 -4.00 -26.89 -4.58
N ALA A 529 -4.10 -28.19 -4.85
CA ALA A 529 -3.03 -28.97 -5.45
C ALA A 529 -2.78 -28.56 -6.91
N LEU A 530 -3.85 -28.38 -7.70
CA LEU A 530 -3.76 -27.95 -9.09
C LEU A 530 -3.18 -26.54 -9.24
N ARG A 531 -3.57 -25.57 -8.39
CA ARG A 531 -2.95 -24.24 -8.37
C ARG A 531 -1.47 -24.27 -8.04
N LYS A 532 -1.04 -25.18 -7.15
CA LYS A 532 0.37 -25.33 -6.78
C LYS A 532 1.19 -25.91 -7.94
N ILE A 533 0.59 -26.83 -8.71
CA ILE A 533 1.19 -27.38 -9.93
C ILE A 533 1.25 -26.30 -11.02
N GLU A 534 0.21 -25.49 -11.22
CA GLU A 534 0.22 -24.35 -12.15
C GLU A 534 1.27 -23.30 -11.77
N GLN A 535 1.40 -22.97 -10.49
CA GLN A 535 2.41 -22.03 -10.00
C GLN A 535 3.84 -22.56 -10.27
N LEU A 536 4.09 -23.84 -9.97
CA LEU A 536 5.35 -24.51 -10.30
C LEU A 536 5.60 -24.54 -11.81
N TRP A 537 4.55 -24.65 -12.62
CA TRP A 537 4.61 -24.63 -14.08
C TRP A 537 4.99 -23.26 -14.65
N TYR A 538 4.45 -22.18 -14.07
CA TYR A 538 4.83 -20.79 -14.38
C TYR A 538 6.29 -20.51 -14.02
N ASP A 539 6.71 -20.91 -12.82
CA ASP A 539 8.06 -20.69 -12.32
C ASP A 539 9.12 -21.46 -13.14
N LEU A 540 8.75 -22.63 -13.71
CA LEU A 540 9.63 -23.43 -14.57
C LEU A 540 9.79 -22.86 -16.00
N PHE A 541 8.85 -22.05 -16.50
CA PHE A 541 8.90 -21.50 -17.85
C PHE A 541 9.69 -20.18 -17.94
N GLU A 542 9.81 -19.43 -16.84
CA GLU A 542 10.65 -18.22 -16.77
C GLU A 542 12.14 -18.52 -16.54
N ALA A 543 12.51 -19.77 -16.21
CA ALA A 543 13.90 -20.17 -16.04
C ALA A 543 14.68 -20.23 -17.37
N PRO A 544 15.97 -19.79 -17.41
CA PRO A 544 16.81 -19.87 -18.61
C PRO A 544 16.90 -21.30 -19.17
N ARG A 545 16.86 -21.44 -20.50
CA ARG A 545 16.96 -22.73 -21.17
C ARG A 545 18.35 -23.33 -20.98
N SER A 546 18.49 -24.28 -20.06
CA SER A 546 19.64 -25.20 -20.00
C SER A 546 19.18 -26.63 -20.30
N PRO A 547 20.09 -27.53 -20.74
CA PRO A 547 19.76 -28.93 -21.02
C PRO A 547 19.15 -29.65 -19.81
N ASP A 548 19.60 -29.32 -18.59
CA ASP A 548 19.10 -29.90 -17.34
C ASP A 548 17.68 -29.42 -17.02
N VAL A 549 17.36 -28.15 -17.32
CA VAL A 549 16.01 -27.59 -17.17
C VAL A 549 15.06 -28.19 -18.21
N GLU A 550 15.53 -28.50 -19.41
CA GLU A 550 14.71 -29.10 -20.47
C GLU A 550 14.37 -30.58 -20.17
N TYR A 551 15.31 -31.31 -19.55
CA TYR A 551 15.06 -32.67 -19.03
C TYR A 551 14.01 -32.65 -17.92
N VAL A 552 14.14 -31.76 -16.94
CA VAL A 552 13.16 -31.58 -15.84
C VAL A 552 11.80 -31.13 -16.38
N ARG A 553 11.75 -30.23 -17.36
CA ARG A 553 10.50 -29.82 -18.04
C ARG A 553 9.82 -31.00 -18.72
N THR A 554 10.58 -31.91 -19.33
CA THR A 554 10.04 -33.08 -20.04
C THR A 554 9.47 -34.11 -19.06
N GLU A 555 10.19 -34.40 -17.98
CA GLU A 555 9.74 -35.30 -16.89
C GLU A 555 8.48 -34.77 -16.18
N VAL A 556 8.47 -33.48 -15.83
CA VAL A 556 7.31 -32.83 -15.20
C VAL A 556 6.10 -32.83 -16.14
N ARG A 557 6.31 -32.63 -17.46
CA ARG A 557 5.23 -32.65 -18.46
C ARG A 557 4.64 -34.05 -18.65
N LEU A 558 5.47 -35.09 -18.65
CA LEU A 558 5.02 -36.48 -18.70
C LEU A 558 4.25 -36.85 -17.42
N THR A 559 4.78 -36.47 -16.25
CA THR A 559 4.18 -36.78 -14.95
C THR A 559 2.84 -36.05 -14.75
N ALA A 560 2.74 -34.77 -15.13
CA ALA A 560 1.50 -34.01 -15.04
C ALA A 560 0.43 -34.51 -16.03
N THR A 561 0.83 -34.92 -17.23
CA THR A 561 -0.09 -35.49 -18.24
C THR A 561 -0.62 -36.86 -17.77
N GLU A 562 0.24 -37.69 -17.20
CA GLU A 562 -0.11 -39.00 -16.65
C GLU A 562 -1.00 -38.87 -15.40
N ALA A 563 -0.69 -37.93 -14.50
CA ALA A 563 -1.49 -37.62 -13.32
C ALA A 563 -2.88 -37.09 -13.69
N ARG A 564 -2.98 -36.23 -14.72
CA ARG A 564 -4.26 -35.73 -15.24
C ARG A 564 -5.08 -36.84 -15.88
N ARG A 565 -4.45 -37.73 -16.67
CA ARG A 565 -5.12 -38.92 -17.24
C ARG A 565 -5.66 -39.86 -16.16
N ARG A 566 -4.88 -40.13 -15.10
CA ARG A 566 -5.27 -41.03 -14.01
C ARG A 566 -6.29 -40.41 -13.06
N ALA A 567 -6.23 -39.10 -12.79
CA ALA A 567 -7.25 -38.41 -12.01
C ALA A 567 -8.61 -38.45 -12.73
N ILE A 568 -8.60 -38.24 -14.05
CA ILE A 568 -9.79 -38.41 -14.91
C ILE A 568 -10.29 -39.88 -14.83
N PHE A 569 -9.39 -40.87 -14.96
CA PHE A 569 -9.75 -42.29 -14.89
C PHE A 569 -10.31 -42.74 -13.52
N LYS A 570 -9.80 -42.19 -12.41
CA LYS A 570 -10.22 -42.52 -11.03
C LYS A 570 -11.56 -41.87 -10.67
N LEU A 571 -11.86 -40.71 -11.26
CA LEU A 571 -13.20 -40.08 -11.25
C LEU A 571 -14.23 -40.96 -11.96
N PHE A 572 -13.85 -41.66 -13.03
CA PHE A 572 -14.73 -42.60 -13.74
C PHE A 572 -14.93 -43.94 -13.01
N GLN A 573 -13.91 -44.49 -12.34
CA GLN A 573 -14.02 -45.77 -11.62
C GLN A 573 -14.85 -45.71 -10.32
N THR A 574 -14.94 -44.53 -9.69
CA THR A 574 -15.69 -44.38 -8.41
C THR A 574 -17.20 -44.25 -8.60
N HIS A 575 -17.69 -44.15 -9.84
CA HIS A 575 -19.13 -44.05 -10.16
C HIS A 575 -19.66 -45.21 -11.04
N SER A 576 -18.86 -46.24 -11.31
CA SER A 576 -19.37 -47.50 -11.87
C SER A 576 -19.63 -48.51 -10.75
N GLY A 577 -20.87 -48.52 -10.25
CA GLY A 577 -21.41 -49.70 -9.58
C GLY A 577 -21.41 -50.91 -10.53
N PRO A 578 -21.65 -52.14 -10.03
CA PRO A 578 -21.57 -53.36 -10.83
C PRO A 578 -22.71 -53.43 -11.85
N LEU A 579 -22.51 -52.78 -12.99
CA LEU A 579 -23.25 -52.96 -14.23
C LEU A 579 -22.26 -52.76 -15.38
N ALA A 580 -21.30 -53.69 -15.47
CA ALA A 580 -20.72 -54.09 -16.74
C ALA A 580 -21.35 -55.43 -17.13
N ALA A 581 -22.35 -55.35 -18.00
CA ALA A 581 -22.34 -56.17 -19.20
C ALA A 581 -22.10 -55.21 -20.37
#